data_AF-A0A7V0YDY0-F1
#
_entry.id   AF-A0A7V0YDY0-F1
#
_cell.length_a   1.000
_cell.length_b   1.000
_cell.length_c   1.000
_cell.angle_alpha   90.00
_cell.angle_beta   90.00
_cell.angle_gamma   90.00
#
_symmetry.space_group_name_H-M   'P 1'
#
loop_
_entity.id
_entity.type
_entity.pdbx_description
1 polymer ?
#
loop_
_entity_poly.entity_id
_entity_poly.type
_entity_poly.pdbx_seq_one_letter_code
_entity_poly.pdbx_strand_id
1 'polypeptide(L)'
;GLPRIATPPAPTSPLPVPGPTGLPAPVRVILWAAAGLAALAIVALVVAGLQRREAEQDDEAGREALSEPTGGEGTDLGAALRRLRRRLGQRLADLRPRAYALGSVRQIYASLLRLASQRGVARDEAETPYEFQRRLDSTWPGVQEQVEALTEAYVRVRYGGRRIAARELEALRMAWERLREKVEERDTEP
;
A
#
# COMPACT_ATOMS: atom_id res chain seq x y z
N GLY A 1 -14.95 4.13 -80.83
CA GLY A 1 -14.80 5.14 -79.77
C GLY A 1 -14.80 4.44 -78.44
N LEU A 2 -13.75 4.63 -77.63
CA LEU A 2 -13.62 3.99 -76.31
C LEU A 2 -14.35 4.84 -75.24
N PRO A 3 -15.05 4.23 -74.26
CA PRO A 3 -15.76 4.96 -73.22
C PRO A 3 -14.82 5.59 -72.19
N ARG A 4 -15.09 6.85 -71.84
CA ARG A 4 -14.36 7.65 -70.83
C ARG A 4 -14.71 7.15 -69.43
N ILE A 5 -13.73 6.63 -68.69
CA ILE A 5 -13.91 6.27 -67.26
C ILE A 5 -13.82 7.58 -66.45
N ALA A 6 -14.85 7.87 -65.67
CA ALA A 6 -14.87 9.02 -64.76
C ALA A 6 -13.98 8.74 -63.54
N THR A 7 -13.14 9.70 -63.17
CA THR A 7 -12.30 9.68 -61.96
C THR A 7 -13.17 9.78 -60.69
N PRO A 8 -12.86 9.06 -59.60
CA PRO A 8 -13.57 9.19 -58.33
C PRO A 8 -13.21 10.51 -57.60
N PRO A 9 -14.14 11.12 -56.83
CA PRO A 9 -13.85 12.31 -56.04
C PRO A 9 -12.95 12.01 -54.83
N ALA A 10 -12.12 12.99 -54.44
CA ALA A 10 -11.21 12.89 -53.30
C ALA A 10 -11.94 12.78 -51.94
N PRO A 11 -11.37 12.09 -50.93
CA PRO A 11 -11.99 11.98 -49.61
C PRO A 11 -11.94 13.30 -48.83
N THR A 12 -13.10 13.78 -48.37
CA THR A 12 -13.26 14.95 -47.50
C THR A 12 -12.80 14.61 -46.07
N SER A 13 -11.87 15.38 -45.51
CA SER A 13 -11.44 15.22 -44.10
C SER A 13 -12.56 15.62 -43.13
N PRO A 14 -12.79 14.87 -42.02
CA PRO A 14 -13.79 15.23 -41.03
C PRO A 14 -13.33 16.42 -40.14
N LEU A 15 -14.29 17.26 -39.74
CA LEU A 15 -14.08 18.43 -38.88
C LEU A 15 -13.73 18.03 -37.42
N PRO A 16 -12.98 18.88 -36.67
CA PRO A 16 -12.62 18.64 -35.28
C PRO A 16 -13.84 18.78 -34.35
N VAL A 17 -14.03 17.80 -33.47
CA VAL A 17 -15.08 17.80 -32.43
C VAL A 17 -14.51 18.39 -31.13
N PRO A 18 -15.08 19.47 -30.56
CA PRO A 18 -14.63 19.98 -29.28
C PRO A 18 -15.03 19.03 -28.13
N GLY A 19 -14.06 18.67 -27.29
CA GLY A 19 -14.25 17.82 -26.11
C GLY A 19 -14.82 18.56 -24.88
N PRO A 20 -15.32 17.83 -23.87
CA PRO A 20 -16.02 18.41 -22.72
C PRO A 20 -15.12 19.27 -21.83
N THR A 21 -15.53 20.51 -21.58
CA THR A 21 -14.89 21.45 -20.64
C THR A 21 -15.08 21.02 -19.19
N GLY A 22 -14.00 20.56 -18.54
CA GLY A 22 -13.95 20.27 -17.11
C GLY A 22 -13.80 21.53 -16.24
N LEU A 23 -14.28 21.48 -14.99
CA LEU A 23 -14.25 22.58 -14.02
C LEU A 23 -12.83 23.19 -13.82
N PRO A 24 -12.72 24.51 -13.58
CA PRO A 24 -11.43 25.19 -13.45
C PRO A 24 -10.62 24.69 -12.23
N ALA A 25 -9.34 24.44 -12.44
CA ALA A 25 -8.39 23.86 -11.49
C ALA A 25 -8.37 24.48 -10.07
N PRO A 26 -8.48 25.81 -9.84
CA PRO A 26 -8.38 26.36 -8.47
C PRO A 26 -9.53 25.92 -7.56
N VAL A 27 -10.72 25.65 -8.10
CA VAL A 27 -11.89 25.21 -7.32
C VAL A 27 -11.66 23.83 -6.71
N ARG A 28 -10.91 22.96 -7.40
CA ARG A 28 -10.56 21.63 -6.90
C ARG A 28 -9.61 21.69 -5.70
N VAL A 29 -8.64 22.60 -5.72
CA VAL A 29 -7.64 22.73 -4.64
C VAL A 29 -8.31 23.19 -3.33
N ILE A 30 -9.23 24.14 -3.42
CA ILE A 30 -9.97 24.65 -2.26
C ILE A 30 -10.83 23.54 -1.61
N LEU A 31 -11.48 22.70 -2.42
CA LEU A 31 -12.26 21.56 -1.92
C LEU A 31 -11.41 20.54 -1.16
N TRP A 32 -10.20 20.24 -1.65
CA TRP A 32 -9.28 19.32 -0.97
C TRP A 32 -8.73 19.91 0.34
N ALA A 33 -8.46 21.21 0.39
CA ALA A 33 -8.02 21.90 1.60
C ALA A 33 -9.11 21.88 2.70
N ALA A 34 -10.35 22.16 2.33
CA ALA A 34 -11.49 22.13 3.26
C ALA A 34 -11.76 20.70 3.80
N ALA A 35 -11.66 19.68 2.94
CA ALA A 35 -11.81 18.28 3.35
C ALA A 35 -10.72 17.85 4.36
N GLY A 36 -9.48 18.30 4.17
CA GLY A 36 -8.38 18.03 5.10
C GLY A 36 -8.61 18.64 6.48
N LEU A 37 -9.07 19.90 6.54
CA LEU A 37 -9.35 20.58 7.80
C LEU A 37 -10.51 19.92 8.57
N ALA A 38 -11.56 19.52 7.87
CA ALA A 38 -12.69 18.81 8.46
C ALA A 38 -12.26 17.46 9.06
N ALA A 39 -11.40 16.71 8.37
CA ALA A 39 -10.86 15.45 8.89
C ALA A 39 -10.05 15.65 10.17
N LEU A 40 -9.20 16.69 10.23
CA LEU A 40 -8.43 17.04 11.42
C LEU A 40 -9.34 17.37 12.61
N ALA A 41 -10.39 18.16 12.39
CA ALA A 41 -11.35 18.54 13.42
C ALA A 41 -12.13 17.32 13.96
N ILE A 42 -12.53 16.40 13.09
CA ILE A 42 -13.18 15.14 13.48
C ILE A 42 -12.26 14.30 14.35
N VAL A 43 -10.98 14.15 13.96
CA VAL A 43 -10.00 13.41 14.76
C VAL A 43 -9.83 14.03 16.14
N ALA A 44 -9.72 15.36 16.23
CA ALA A 44 -9.62 16.07 17.50
C ALA A 44 -10.86 15.86 18.39
N LEU A 45 -12.06 15.90 17.82
CA LEU A 45 -13.31 15.64 18.53
C LEU A 45 -13.42 14.19 19.03
N VAL A 46 -12.99 13.21 18.23
CA VAL A 46 -12.95 11.81 18.66
C VAL A 46 -11.98 11.62 19.83
N VAL A 47 -10.79 12.23 19.77
CA VAL A 47 -9.80 12.17 20.86
C VAL A 47 -10.37 12.82 22.13
N ALA A 48 -10.97 14.00 22.02
CA ALA A 48 -11.58 14.69 23.17
C ALA A 48 -12.77 13.91 23.77
N GLY A 49 -13.59 13.29 22.91
CA GLY A 49 -14.74 12.47 23.34
C GLY A 49 -14.32 11.17 24.03
N LEU A 50 -13.17 10.59 23.65
CA LEU A 50 -12.64 9.39 24.30
C LEU A 50 -11.92 9.70 25.61
N GLN A 51 -11.27 10.86 25.73
CA GLN A 51 -10.68 11.32 27.00
C GLN A 51 -11.74 11.60 28.07
N ARG A 52 -12.89 12.16 27.67
CA ARG A 52 -14.03 12.38 28.60
C ARG A 52 -14.58 11.09 29.19
N ARG A 53 -14.43 9.96 28.49
CA ARG A 53 -14.90 8.65 28.97
C ARG A 53 -13.93 7.97 29.92
N GLU A 54 -12.63 8.26 29.82
CA GLU A 54 -11.64 7.78 30.80
C GLU A 54 -11.70 8.63 32.08
N ALA A 55 -12.04 9.93 32.00
CA ALA A 55 -12.19 10.79 33.18
C ALA A 55 -13.34 10.37 34.12
N GLU A 56 -14.44 9.80 33.62
CA GLU A 56 -15.53 9.25 34.46
C GLU A 56 -15.18 7.88 35.07
N GLN A 57 -14.12 7.20 34.62
CA GLN A 57 -13.68 5.91 35.16
C GLN A 57 -12.58 6.03 36.23
N ASP A 58 -11.88 7.17 36.30
CA ASP A 58 -10.83 7.43 37.29
C ASP A 58 -11.40 7.87 38.66
N ASP A 59 -12.68 8.25 38.75
CA ASP A 59 -13.30 8.64 40.04
C ASP A 59 -13.47 7.46 41.02
N GLU A 60 -13.57 6.22 40.52
CA GLU A 60 -13.70 5.03 41.38
C GLU A 60 -12.34 4.41 41.77
N ALA A 61 -11.26 4.76 41.05
CA ALA A 61 -9.89 4.30 41.34
C ALA A 61 -9.09 5.27 42.24
N GLY A 62 -9.66 6.43 42.57
CA GLY A 62 -9.06 7.50 43.35
C GLY A 62 -9.01 7.26 44.86
N ARG A 63 -8.51 6.11 45.33
CA ARG A 63 -8.15 5.93 46.77
C ARG A 63 -6.83 5.23 47.05
N GLU A 64 -6.15 4.64 46.07
CA GLU A 64 -4.97 3.81 46.34
C GLU A 64 -3.81 4.11 45.39
N ALA A 65 -3.21 5.31 45.50
CA ALA A 65 -1.80 5.52 45.19
C ALA A 65 -1.36 6.89 45.72
N LEU A 66 -0.98 6.93 47.00
CA LEU A 66 0.04 7.89 47.43
C LEU A 66 1.32 7.57 46.65
N SER A 67 1.66 8.41 45.67
CA SER A 67 3.02 8.54 45.16
C SER A 67 3.18 9.95 44.60
N GLU A 68 4.14 10.66 45.19
CA GLU A 68 4.43 12.06 44.98
C GLU A 68 4.74 12.41 43.51
N PRO A 69 4.06 13.41 42.91
CA PRO A 69 4.41 13.90 41.59
C PRO A 69 5.43 15.05 41.73
N THR A 70 6.72 14.73 41.67
CA THR A 70 7.76 15.76 41.55
C THR A 70 8.14 15.96 40.10
N GLY A 71 7.59 17.02 39.50
CA GLY A 71 8.22 17.86 38.47
C GLY A 71 8.68 17.21 37.17
N GLY A 72 7.87 17.36 36.12
CA GLY A 72 8.30 17.14 34.74
C GLY A 72 7.17 17.38 33.75
N GLU A 73 6.92 18.65 33.41
CA GLU A 73 5.93 19.14 32.44
C GLU A 73 6.23 18.75 30.97
N GLY A 74 6.80 17.58 30.74
CA GLY A 74 6.67 16.92 29.46
C GLY A 74 5.36 16.15 29.51
N THR A 75 4.32 16.63 28.82
CA THR A 75 3.23 15.74 28.36
C THR A 75 3.91 14.45 27.91
N ASP A 76 3.60 13.31 28.53
CA ASP A 76 4.26 12.03 28.26
C ASP A 76 3.87 11.57 26.85
N LEU A 77 4.37 12.31 25.87
CA LEU A 77 4.21 12.18 24.44
C LEU A 77 4.72 10.81 24.05
N GLY A 78 5.75 10.30 24.73
CA GLY A 78 6.27 8.96 24.54
C GLY A 78 5.27 7.87 24.94
N ALA A 79 4.63 7.97 26.12
CA ALA A 79 3.58 7.03 26.51
C ALA A 79 2.31 7.21 25.66
N ALA A 80 1.92 8.44 25.35
CA ALA A 80 0.79 8.75 24.48
C ALA A 80 1.01 8.21 23.05
N LEU A 81 2.19 8.41 22.45
CA LEU A 81 2.60 7.84 21.16
C LEU A 81 2.68 6.32 21.22
N ARG A 82 3.16 5.70 22.30
CA ARG A 82 3.17 4.23 22.43
C ARG A 82 1.76 3.66 22.51
N ARG A 83 0.86 4.27 23.27
CA ARG A 83 -0.55 3.86 23.39
C ARG A 83 -1.29 4.08 22.08
N LEU A 84 -1.05 5.21 21.43
CA LEU A 84 -1.57 5.52 20.10
C LEU A 84 -1.02 4.54 19.06
N ARG A 85 0.27 4.22 19.05
CA ARG A 85 0.89 3.23 18.13
C ARG A 85 0.36 1.83 18.37
N ARG A 86 0.08 1.42 19.62
CA ARG A 86 -0.52 0.11 19.92
C ARG A 86 -1.99 0.04 19.51
N ARG A 87 -2.79 1.06 19.83
CA ARG A 87 -4.20 1.14 19.41
C ARG A 87 -4.34 1.29 17.90
N LEU A 88 -3.48 2.09 17.27
CA LEU A 88 -3.35 2.18 15.81
C LEU A 88 -2.82 0.87 15.23
N GLY A 89 -1.86 0.17 15.83
CA GLY A 89 -1.35 -1.10 15.32
C GLY A 89 -2.40 -2.22 15.35
N GLN A 90 -3.21 -2.28 16.41
CA GLN A 90 -4.34 -3.23 16.50
C GLN A 90 -5.49 -2.85 15.57
N ARG A 91 -5.77 -1.56 15.37
CA ARG A 91 -6.79 -1.10 14.41
C ARG A 91 -6.30 -1.07 12.96
N LEU A 92 -5.01 -0.89 12.69
CA LEU A 92 -4.37 -1.05 11.36
C LEU A 92 -4.16 -2.52 11.03
N ALA A 93 -4.10 -3.43 12.00
CA ALA A 93 -4.24 -4.85 11.69
C ALA A 93 -5.63 -5.13 11.10
N ASP A 94 -6.68 -4.47 11.63
CA ASP A 94 -8.04 -4.52 11.08
C ASP A 94 -8.28 -3.62 9.85
N LEU A 95 -7.49 -2.54 9.68
CA LEU A 95 -7.69 -1.53 8.64
C LEU A 95 -6.59 -1.49 7.58
N ARG A 96 -5.57 -2.36 7.62
CA ARG A 96 -4.32 -2.32 6.82
C ARG A 96 -4.62 -1.78 5.42
N PRO A 97 -4.48 -0.46 5.18
CA PRO A 97 -5.01 0.10 3.97
C PRO A 97 -3.93 -0.15 2.93
N ARG A 98 -4.16 -1.11 2.02
CA ARG A 98 -3.38 -1.25 0.78
C ARG A 98 -1.88 -1.04 1.02
N ALA A 99 -1.22 -1.88 1.82
CA ALA A 99 0.22 -2.05 1.68
C ALA A 99 0.42 -2.74 0.32
N TYR A 100 0.40 -1.88 -0.70
CA TYR A 100 0.15 -2.09 -2.11
C TYR A 100 -1.22 -2.66 -2.45
N ALA A 101 -2.00 -1.90 -3.21
CA ALA A 101 -3.07 -2.42 -4.05
C ALA A 101 -2.47 -3.30 -5.16
N LEU A 102 -1.79 -4.39 -4.79
CA LEU A 102 -1.41 -5.46 -5.69
C LEU A 102 -2.73 -6.17 -5.98
N GLY A 103 -3.49 -5.58 -6.89
CA GLY A 103 -4.76 -6.11 -7.39
C GLY A 103 -4.56 -7.37 -8.21
N SER A 104 -3.30 -7.76 -8.49
CA SER A 104 -2.97 -8.99 -9.17
C SER A 104 -1.63 -9.56 -8.71
N VAL A 105 -1.50 -10.87 -8.87
CA VAL A 105 -0.25 -11.62 -8.68
C VAL A 105 0.89 -11.05 -9.52
N ARG A 106 0.61 -10.54 -10.73
CA ARG A 106 1.61 -9.89 -11.58
C ARG A 106 2.21 -8.65 -10.93
N GLN A 107 1.38 -7.84 -10.26
CA GLN A 107 1.87 -6.68 -9.53
C GLN A 107 2.70 -7.10 -8.31
N ILE A 108 2.29 -8.14 -7.57
CA ILE A 108 3.07 -8.66 -6.44
C ILE A 108 4.45 -9.10 -6.90
N TYR A 109 4.50 -9.91 -7.97
CA TYR A 109 5.76 -10.36 -8.53
C TYR A 109 6.62 -9.22 -9.09
N ALA A 110 6.01 -8.20 -9.71
CA ALA A 110 6.75 -7.00 -10.13
C ALA A 110 7.35 -6.22 -8.95
N SER A 111 6.68 -6.21 -7.79
CA SER A 111 7.25 -5.64 -6.57
C SER A 111 8.47 -6.43 -6.08
N LEU A 112 8.43 -7.76 -6.14
CA LEU A 112 9.59 -8.61 -5.86
C LEU A 112 10.76 -8.29 -6.78
N LEU A 113 10.53 -8.17 -8.09
CA LEU A 113 11.59 -7.80 -9.05
C LEU A 113 12.19 -6.42 -8.74
N ARG A 114 11.36 -5.44 -8.38
CA ARG A 114 11.84 -4.10 -8.00
C ARG A 114 12.67 -4.13 -6.72
N LEU A 115 12.21 -4.85 -5.69
CA LEU A 115 12.96 -4.99 -4.45
C LEU A 115 14.31 -5.68 -4.70
N ALA A 116 14.32 -6.75 -5.48
CA ALA A 116 15.56 -7.45 -5.81
C ALA A 116 16.53 -6.56 -6.61
N SER A 117 16.04 -5.78 -7.56
CA SER A 117 16.84 -4.78 -8.27
C SER A 117 17.41 -3.71 -7.34
N GLN A 118 16.64 -3.25 -6.35
CA GLN A 118 17.11 -2.26 -5.36
C GLN A 118 18.21 -2.84 -4.46
N ARG A 119 18.23 -4.16 -4.25
CA ARG A 119 19.26 -4.88 -3.50
C ARG A 119 20.40 -5.41 -4.36
N GLY A 120 20.48 -4.98 -5.63
CA GLY A 120 21.56 -5.37 -6.54
C GLY A 120 21.44 -6.79 -7.12
N VAL A 121 20.32 -7.49 -6.90
CA VAL A 121 20.04 -8.83 -7.45
C VAL A 121 18.92 -8.73 -8.47
N ALA A 122 19.15 -7.95 -9.52
CA ALA A 122 18.19 -7.81 -10.61
C ALA A 122 18.07 -9.11 -11.40
N ARG A 123 16.83 -9.45 -11.79
CA ARG A 123 16.56 -10.61 -12.65
C ARG A 123 17.06 -10.34 -14.08
N ASP A 124 17.72 -11.32 -14.69
CA ASP A 124 18.12 -11.24 -16.09
C ASP A 124 16.92 -11.53 -17.02
N GLU A 125 16.87 -10.91 -18.20
CA GLU A 125 15.72 -11.06 -19.12
C GLU A 125 15.54 -12.51 -19.62
N ALA A 126 16.65 -13.23 -19.82
CA ALA A 126 16.64 -14.63 -20.24
C ALA A 126 16.39 -15.61 -19.08
N GLU A 127 16.53 -15.15 -17.84
CA GLU A 127 16.40 -15.99 -16.65
C GLU A 127 14.93 -16.32 -16.39
N THR A 128 14.63 -17.60 -16.12
CA THR A 128 13.29 -18.06 -15.79
C THR A 128 12.90 -17.66 -14.36
N PRO A 129 11.58 -17.58 -14.03
CA PRO A 129 11.15 -17.28 -12.66
C PRO A 129 11.73 -18.24 -11.60
N TYR A 130 11.92 -19.51 -11.94
CA TYR A 130 12.48 -20.52 -11.03
C TYR A 130 13.99 -20.42 -10.87
N GLU A 131 14.73 -20.08 -11.93
CA GLU A 131 16.16 -19.76 -11.82
C GLU A 131 16.38 -18.55 -10.92
N PHE A 132 15.57 -17.51 -11.13
CA PHE A 132 15.62 -16.31 -10.30
C PHE A 132 15.31 -16.61 -8.83
N GLN A 133 14.28 -17.42 -8.55
CA GLN A 133 13.98 -17.90 -7.20
C GLN A 133 15.20 -18.56 -6.55
N ARG A 134 15.86 -19.52 -7.23
CA ARG A 134 17.03 -20.19 -6.66
C ARG A 134 18.15 -19.21 -6.29
N ARG A 135 18.35 -18.17 -7.11
CA ARG A 135 19.33 -17.11 -6.84
C ARG A 135 18.92 -16.23 -5.66
N LEU A 136 17.63 -15.95 -5.51
CA LEU A 136 17.11 -15.24 -4.32
C LEU A 136 17.24 -16.10 -3.06
N ASP A 137 17.02 -17.41 -3.14
CA ASP A 137 17.14 -18.31 -1.99
C ASP A 137 18.57 -18.35 -1.43
N SER A 138 19.58 -18.26 -2.31
CA SER A 138 20.98 -18.13 -1.89
C SER A 138 21.33 -16.74 -1.35
N THR A 139 20.69 -15.68 -1.86
CA THR A 139 21.01 -14.29 -1.47
C THR A 139 20.29 -13.90 -0.17
N TRP A 140 19.05 -14.34 -0.01
CA TRP A 140 18.17 -13.98 1.10
C TRP A 140 17.71 -15.22 1.85
N PRO A 141 18.59 -15.80 2.70
CA PRO A 141 18.22 -16.98 3.49
C PRO A 141 17.06 -16.64 4.46
N GLY A 142 16.13 -17.54 4.71
CA GLY A 142 15.01 -17.34 5.63
C GLY A 142 13.78 -16.61 5.05
N VAL A 143 13.77 -16.31 3.75
CA VAL A 143 12.57 -15.86 3.01
C VAL A 143 12.14 -16.80 1.87
N GLN A 144 12.69 -18.02 1.81
CA GLN A 144 12.51 -18.95 0.69
C GLN A 144 11.04 -19.33 0.49
N GLU A 145 10.32 -19.64 1.57
CA GLU A 145 8.89 -19.97 1.51
C GLU A 145 8.06 -18.84 0.88
N GLN A 146 8.40 -17.58 1.19
CA GLN A 146 7.69 -16.42 0.65
C GLN A 146 8.04 -16.21 -0.82
N VAL A 147 9.32 -16.35 -1.21
CA VAL A 147 9.77 -16.25 -2.61
C VAL A 147 9.11 -17.35 -3.46
N GLU A 148 9.06 -18.57 -2.95
CA GLU A 148 8.42 -19.72 -3.60
C GLU A 148 6.93 -19.47 -3.83
N ALA A 149 6.19 -19.10 -2.78
CA ALA A 149 4.75 -18.84 -2.88
C ALA A 149 4.42 -17.76 -3.94
N LEU A 150 5.23 -16.69 -4.01
CA LEU A 150 5.07 -15.63 -5.00
C LEU A 150 5.38 -16.11 -6.41
N THR A 151 6.45 -16.91 -6.56
CA THR A 151 6.91 -17.43 -7.86
C THR A 151 5.93 -18.45 -8.43
N GLU A 152 5.45 -19.39 -7.61
CA GLU A 152 4.44 -20.35 -8.03
C GLU A 152 3.15 -19.69 -8.49
N ALA A 153 2.63 -18.75 -7.70
CA ALA A 153 1.43 -18.01 -8.04
C ALA A 153 1.61 -17.27 -9.37
N TYR A 154 2.76 -16.63 -9.57
CA TYR A 154 3.08 -15.92 -10.80
C TYR A 154 3.11 -16.86 -12.01
N VAL A 155 3.80 -17.99 -11.92
CA VAL A 155 3.87 -19.01 -12.98
C VAL A 155 2.47 -19.53 -13.31
N ARG A 156 1.66 -19.81 -12.29
CA ARG A 156 0.28 -20.30 -12.45
C ARG A 156 -0.62 -19.30 -13.17
N VAL A 157 -0.48 -18.00 -12.89
CA VAL A 157 -1.23 -16.94 -13.58
C VAL A 157 -0.67 -16.65 -14.97
N ARG A 158 0.65 -16.70 -15.16
CA ARG A 158 1.31 -16.37 -16.43
C ARG A 158 1.14 -17.47 -17.48
N TYR A 159 1.30 -18.73 -17.09
CA TYR A 159 1.28 -19.87 -18.00
C TYR A 159 0.03 -20.75 -17.85
N GLY A 160 -0.65 -20.69 -16.71
CA GLY A 160 -1.83 -21.52 -16.44
C GLY A 160 -3.18 -20.84 -16.69
N GLY A 161 -3.21 -19.54 -17.02
CA GLY A 161 -4.46 -18.80 -17.31
C GLY A 161 -5.51 -18.78 -16.19
N ARG A 162 -5.17 -19.26 -14.99
CA ARG A 162 -6.11 -19.46 -13.88
C ARG A 162 -6.34 -18.14 -13.12
N ARG A 163 -7.60 -17.86 -12.82
CA ARG A 163 -7.97 -16.79 -11.88
C ARG A 163 -7.64 -17.26 -10.46
N ILE A 164 -6.92 -16.45 -9.71
CA ILE A 164 -6.62 -16.69 -8.30
C ILE A 164 -7.79 -16.20 -7.44
N ALA A 165 -8.13 -16.94 -6.40
CA ALA A 165 -9.18 -16.56 -5.46
C ALA A 165 -8.74 -15.35 -4.61
N ALA A 166 -9.69 -14.52 -4.19
CA ALA A 166 -9.39 -13.35 -3.37
C ALA A 166 -8.63 -13.70 -2.07
N ARG A 167 -8.99 -14.83 -1.43
CA ARG A 167 -8.31 -15.35 -0.23
C ARG A 167 -6.85 -15.74 -0.50
N GLU A 168 -6.58 -16.35 -1.64
CA GLU A 168 -5.22 -16.74 -2.05
C GLU A 168 -4.39 -15.52 -2.43
N LEU A 169 -4.98 -14.52 -3.09
CA LEU A 169 -4.33 -13.23 -3.34
C LEU A 169 -3.95 -12.52 -2.03
N GLU A 170 -4.82 -12.57 -1.02
CA GLU A 170 -4.53 -11.99 0.30
C GLU A 170 -3.38 -12.72 1.01
N ALA A 171 -3.36 -14.06 0.94
CA ALA A 171 -2.24 -14.84 1.47
C ALA A 171 -0.90 -14.46 0.79
N LEU A 172 -0.91 -14.22 -0.52
CA LEU A 172 0.27 -13.76 -1.27
C LEU A 172 0.71 -12.35 -0.88
N ARG A 173 -0.23 -11.45 -0.55
CA ARG A 173 0.10 -10.12 -0.01
C ARG A 173 0.79 -10.22 1.34
N MET A 174 0.26 -11.04 2.24
CA MET A 174 0.88 -11.29 3.54
C MET A 174 2.27 -11.93 3.39
N ALA A 175 2.46 -12.82 2.42
CA ALA A 175 3.78 -13.39 2.11
C ALA A 175 4.75 -12.32 1.58
N TRP A 176 4.29 -11.44 0.69
CA TRP A 176 5.07 -10.31 0.19
C TRP A 176 5.52 -9.36 1.29
N GLU A 177 4.64 -9.01 2.22
CA GLU A 177 4.99 -8.09 3.31
C GLU A 177 6.02 -8.68 4.25
N ARG A 178 5.87 -9.96 4.64
CA ARG A 178 6.85 -10.66 5.46
C ARG A 178 8.21 -10.76 4.78
N LEU A 179 8.21 -11.02 3.46
CA LEU A 179 9.45 -11.03 2.67
C LEU A 179 10.11 -9.66 2.72
N ARG A 180 9.35 -8.59 2.43
CA ARG A 180 9.85 -7.22 2.41
C ARG A 180 10.43 -6.82 3.77
N GLU A 181 9.71 -7.07 4.86
CA GLU A 181 10.14 -6.75 6.23
C GLU A 181 11.46 -7.44 6.57
N LYS A 182 11.55 -8.77 6.36
CA LYS A 182 12.79 -9.53 6.61
C LYS A 182 13.96 -9.10 5.74
N VAL A 183 13.70 -8.66 4.51
CA VAL A 183 14.73 -8.16 3.61
C VAL A 183 15.16 -6.74 4.03
N GLU A 184 14.25 -5.89 4.51
CA GLU A 184 14.54 -4.55 5.06
C GLU A 184 15.28 -4.60 6.41
N GLU A 185 14.90 -5.49 7.33
CA GLU A 185 15.56 -5.64 8.64
C GLU A 185 17.04 -5.96 8.51
N ARG A 186 17.42 -6.77 7.51
CA ARG A 186 18.81 -7.14 7.23
C ARG A 186 19.73 -6.00 6.83
N ASP A 187 19.19 -4.93 6.25
CA ASP A 187 19.99 -3.75 5.90
C ASP A 187 20.25 -2.86 7.12
N THR A 188 19.54 -3.10 8.24
CA THR A 188 19.59 -2.26 9.44
C THR A 188 20.53 -2.84 10.51
N GLU A 189 21.09 -4.03 10.28
CA GLU A 189 22.07 -4.66 11.16
C GLU A 189 23.48 -4.35 10.64
N PRO A 190 24.31 -3.58 11.39
CA PRO A 190 25.61 -3.08 10.94
C PRO A 190 26.72 -4.14 10.91
#